data_AF-A0A4U6DG75-F1
#
_entry.id   AF-A0A4U6DG75-F1
#
_cell.length_a   1.000
_cell.length_b   1.000
_cell.length_c   1.000
_cell.angle_alpha   90.00
_cell.angle_beta   90.00
_cell.angle_gamma   90.00
#
_symmetry.space_group_name_H-M   'P 1'
#
loop_
_entity.id
_entity.type
_entity.pdbx_description
1 polymer ?
#
loop_
_entity_poly.entity_id
_entity_poly.type
_entity_poly.pdbx_seq_one_letter_code
_entity_poly.pdbx_strand_id
1 'polypeptide(L)'
;MEFALDQALKSYSGGLGFLAGSHMKSVYALRQNLIGVGMLWKYGYYDQGRKRDNSMEPQFHEKIYHFLTDTGINFQIPILGKQVWVRAYYLSPEVFKTAPMFFLTTDVDGNDEEMRAISYSLYDSDVTMKVAQCMVLGIGGAKLLDELKYQPDIYHLNEAHAVSAAFYLYQKYKKLPELKKRLVFTTHTPEEAGNEKHDISFLENLGFFSGLKMDVVRKITGIKDNIFNHSLAALRLSKKANGVSKLHGEVSRQMWKSYPGICEITHITNAQNNTYWVDETLEKARIKKDSKAISGRKKELKSVLFKTVADQCGKIFDPNVLTIVWARRFAAYKRPDILTWDVERFKKLLDNTDMPIQIIWAGKPYPKDEGAISTFNHLFYLSHYFDNMAVLTGYELALSKLLKDGSDVWLNTPVVTREASGTSGMTAAMNASINLSTYDGWICEFAKDGENSFIVPVAEGDDINKTDCDNFFDLIENKVLPTYYKNQKEWQRITLNSMNDVNEPFNSDRMAREYYEKLY
;
A
#
# COMPACT_ATOMS: atom_id res chain seq x y z
N MET A 1 -9.69 -5.34 -2.22
CA MET A 1 -8.94 -6.61 -2.19
C MET A 1 -8.21 -6.80 -0.87
N GLU A 2 -7.55 -5.76 -0.34
CA GLU A 2 -6.78 -5.84 0.92
C GLU A 2 -7.11 -4.72 1.92
N PHE A 3 -6.96 -5.01 3.22
CA PHE A 3 -7.10 -4.08 4.34
C PHE A 3 -6.13 -4.43 5.47
N ALA A 4 -5.32 -3.48 5.93
CA ALA A 4 -4.44 -3.63 7.09
C ALA A 4 -5.08 -2.94 8.31
N LEU A 5 -6.11 -3.57 8.87
CA LEU A 5 -6.90 -3.02 9.98
C LEU A 5 -6.18 -3.15 11.33
N ASP A 6 -5.50 -4.27 11.51
CA ASP A 6 -4.74 -4.64 12.69
C ASP A 6 -3.70 -5.71 12.34
N GLN A 7 -2.63 -5.83 13.13
CA GLN A 7 -1.62 -6.87 12.97
C GLN A 7 -2.22 -8.29 13.02
N ALA A 8 -3.28 -8.49 13.80
CA ALA A 8 -3.94 -9.78 13.99
C ALA A 8 -4.68 -10.29 12.75
N LEU A 9 -5.15 -9.41 11.85
CA LEU A 9 -5.93 -9.79 10.67
C LEU A 9 -5.08 -9.75 9.39
N LYS A 10 -4.73 -10.92 8.83
CA LYS A 10 -3.84 -11.06 7.67
C LYS A 10 -4.55 -10.84 6.33
N SER A 11 -5.28 -9.74 6.20
CA SER A 11 -6.02 -9.37 4.99
C SER A 11 -5.28 -8.40 4.07
N TYR A 12 -3.95 -8.35 4.12
CA TYR A 12 -3.15 -7.38 3.37
C TYR A 12 -1.77 -7.87 2.97
N SER A 13 -1.20 -7.16 1.99
CA SER A 13 0.13 -7.41 1.44
C SER A 13 1.10 -6.24 1.65
N GLY A 14 0.59 -5.00 1.74
CA GLY A 14 1.45 -3.83 1.82
C GLY A 14 0.73 -2.47 1.80
N GLY A 15 1.28 -1.52 1.04
CA GLY A 15 0.96 -0.09 1.14
C GLY A 15 -0.50 0.28 0.89
N LEU A 16 -1.17 -0.40 -0.07
CA LEU A 16 -2.59 -0.18 -0.33
C LEU A 16 -3.45 -0.69 0.83
N GLY A 17 -3.11 -1.85 1.40
CA GLY A 17 -3.73 -2.34 2.63
C GLY A 17 -3.56 -1.37 3.81
N PHE A 18 -2.39 -0.77 3.97
CA PHE A 18 -2.11 0.20 5.05
C PHE A 18 -2.93 1.47 4.89
N LEU A 19 -3.04 1.97 3.65
CA LEU A 19 -3.92 3.09 3.32
C LEU A 19 -5.37 2.77 3.64
N ALA A 20 -5.87 1.63 3.15
CA ALA A 20 -7.24 1.21 3.36
C ALA A 20 -7.55 1.05 4.86
N GLY A 21 -6.61 0.51 5.64
CA GLY A 21 -6.73 0.41 7.09
C GLY A 21 -6.86 1.77 7.78
N SER A 22 -5.98 2.72 7.44
CA SER A 22 -6.06 4.08 7.95
C SER A 22 -7.36 4.79 7.55
N HIS A 23 -7.83 4.60 6.32
CA HIS A 23 -9.12 5.12 5.88
C HIS A 23 -10.27 4.57 6.75
N MET A 24 -10.31 3.26 6.98
CA MET A 24 -11.37 2.65 7.80
C MET A 24 -11.33 3.11 9.26
N LYS A 25 -10.15 3.36 9.84
CA LYS A 25 -10.01 3.95 11.19
C LYS A 25 -10.54 5.39 11.24
N SER A 26 -10.24 6.20 10.23
CA SER A 26 -10.75 7.57 10.14
C SER A 26 -12.26 7.63 9.90
N VAL A 27 -12.82 6.72 9.09
CA VAL A 27 -14.28 6.57 8.92
C VAL A 27 -14.96 6.32 10.28
N TYR A 28 -14.39 5.45 11.11
CA TYR A 28 -14.88 5.19 12.47
C TYR A 28 -14.82 6.44 13.35
N ALA A 29 -13.66 7.09 13.39
CA ALA A 29 -13.45 8.29 14.22
C ALA A 29 -14.40 9.44 13.83
N LEU A 30 -14.63 9.63 12.53
CA LEU A 30 -15.51 10.66 11.98
C LEU A 30 -16.99 10.24 11.94
N ARG A 31 -17.32 9.00 12.33
CA ARG A 31 -18.68 8.44 12.29
C ARG A 31 -19.35 8.55 10.91
N GLN A 32 -18.57 8.33 9.85
CA GLN A 32 -19.07 8.38 8.49
C GLN A 32 -19.93 7.14 8.18
N ASN A 33 -21.01 7.34 7.41
CA ASN A 33 -21.90 6.26 6.97
C ASN A 33 -21.25 5.47 5.82
N LEU A 34 -20.33 4.58 6.18
CA LEU A 34 -19.58 3.75 5.23
C LEU A 34 -19.35 2.35 5.82
N ILE A 35 -19.44 1.34 4.96
CA ILE A 35 -19.04 -0.03 5.27
C ILE A 35 -17.94 -0.47 4.31
N GLY A 36 -17.01 -1.30 4.78
CA GLY A 36 -16.00 -1.92 3.93
C GLY A 36 -16.35 -3.35 3.57
N VAL A 37 -16.04 -3.75 2.33
CA VAL A 37 -16.17 -5.13 1.86
C VAL A 37 -14.80 -5.62 1.39
N GLY A 38 -14.35 -6.74 1.92
CA GLY A 38 -13.07 -7.37 1.60
C GLY A 38 -13.19 -8.87 1.40
N MET A 39 -12.05 -9.52 1.19
CA MET A 39 -11.93 -10.98 1.09
C MET A 39 -11.37 -11.52 2.41
N LEU A 40 -11.92 -12.63 2.88
CA LEU A 40 -11.36 -13.41 3.98
C LEU A 40 -10.41 -14.46 3.39
N TRP A 41 -9.10 -14.22 3.54
CA TRP A 41 -8.07 -15.10 2.98
C TRP A 41 -7.70 -16.22 3.96
N LYS A 42 -7.82 -17.48 3.53
CA LYS A 42 -7.47 -18.64 4.35
C LYS A 42 -6.01 -18.65 4.81
N TYR A 43 -5.08 -18.25 3.93
CA TYR A 43 -3.64 -18.23 4.19
C TYR A 43 -3.04 -16.82 4.19
N GLY A 44 -3.87 -15.77 4.02
CA GLY A 44 -3.42 -14.39 3.90
C GLY A 44 -2.64 -14.13 2.60
N TYR A 45 -1.67 -13.22 2.65
CA TYR A 45 -0.73 -13.01 1.54
C TYR A 45 0.39 -14.05 1.57
N TYR A 46 1.26 -13.98 2.57
CA TYR A 46 2.16 -15.05 3.03
C TYR A 46 2.86 -14.58 4.32
N ASP A 47 3.27 -15.53 5.15
CA ASP A 47 4.18 -15.32 6.26
C ASP A 47 5.62 -15.37 5.73
N GLN A 48 6.39 -14.30 5.95
CA GLN A 48 7.76 -14.22 5.44
C GLN A 48 8.70 -14.93 6.41
N GLY A 49 9.20 -16.10 6.01
CA GLY A 49 10.15 -16.91 6.76
C GLY A 49 11.53 -16.96 6.10
N ARG A 50 12.36 -17.88 6.61
CA ARG A 50 13.71 -18.17 6.11
C ARG A 50 13.90 -19.67 5.95
N LYS A 51 14.65 -20.06 4.91
CA LYS A 51 15.17 -21.42 4.73
C LYS A 51 16.39 -21.67 5.62
N ARG A 52 16.90 -22.91 5.60
CA ARG A 52 18.09 -23.32 6.36
C ARG A 52 19.36 -22.57 5.96
N ASP A 53 19.47 -22.12 4.71
CA ASP A 53 20.56 -21.27 4.21
C ASP A 53 20.32 -19.77 4.49
N ASN A 54 19.29 -19.45 5.27
CA ASN A 54 18.77 -18.12 5.58
C ASN A 54 18.19 -17.31 4.41
N SER A 55 18.11 -17.88 3.20
CA SER A 55 17.36 -17.25 2.10
C SER A 55 15.88 -17.10 2.45
N MET A 56 15.22 -16.10 1.87
CA MET A 56 13.80 -15.84 2.10
C MET A 56 12.91 -16.99 1.62
N GLU A 57 11.89 -17.32 2.40
CA GLU A 57 10.86 -18.29 2.04
C GLU A 57 9.45 -17.73 2.30
N PRO A 58 8.53 -17.81 1.32
CA PRO A 58 7.12 -17.56 1.57
C PRO A 58 6.47 -18.80 2.21
N GLN A 59 5.82 -18.61 3.36
CA GLN A 59 5.08 -19.66 4.08
C GLN A 59 3.59 -19.32 4.11
N PHE A 60 2.74 -20.34 4.00
CA PHE A 60 1.29 -20.18 3.92
C PHE A 60 0.63 -20.96 5.06
N HIS A 61 0.45 -20.29 6.21
CA HIS A 61 -0.23 -20.90 7.36
C HIS A 61 -1.70 -20.51 7.38
N GLU A 62 -2.55 -21.48 7.71
CA GLU A 62 -3.99 -21.27 7.88
C GLU A 62 -4.27 -20.22 8.95
N LYS A 63 -5.23 -19.33 8.67
CA LYS A 63 -5.62 -18.22 9.54
C LYS A 63 -7.03 -18.46 10.08
N ILE A 64 -7.15 -18.47 11.40
CA ILE A 64 -8.42 -18.64 12.11
C ILE A 64 -8.67 -17.39 12.95
N TYR A 65 -9.83 -16.74 12.76
CA TYR A 65 -10.15 -15.48 13.41
C TYR A 65 -11.44 -15.58 14.24
N HIS A 66 -11.30 -15.79 15.54
CA HIS A 66 -12.45 -15.86 16.47
C HIS A 66 -13.14 -14.52 16.71
N PHE A 67 -12.49 -13.40 16.36
CA PHE A 67 -13.07 -12.07 16.47
C PHE A 67 -13.97 -11.70 15.29
N LEU A 68 -14.06 -12.56 14.26
CA LEU A 68 -15.02 -12.41 13.16
C LEU A 68 -16.32 -13.15 13.51
N THR A 69 -17.43 -12.47 13.34
CA THR A 69 -18.76 -13.05 13.53
C THR A 69 -19.26 -13.64 12.22
N ASP A 70 -19.65 -14.91 12.21
CA ASP A 70 -20.39 -15.48 11.09
C ASP A 70 -21.78 -14.80 11.00
N THR A 71 -22.09 -14.22 9.86
CA THR A 71 -23.37 -13.53 9.65
C THR A 71 -24.52 -14.49 9.37
N GLY A 72 -24.22 -15.76 9.04
CA GLY A 72 -25.16 -16.73 8.51
C GLY A 72 -25.56 -16.48 7.04
N ILE A 73 -25.12 -15.37 6.45
CA ILE A 73 -25.43 -15.02 5.06
C ILE A 73 -24.60 -15.89 4.13
N ASN A 74 -25.32 -16.63 3.29
CA ASN A 74 -24.78 -17.52 2.27
C ASN A 74 -25.53 -17.30 0.97
N PHE A 75 -24.80 -17.10 -0.12
CA PHE A 75 -25.39 -16.92 -1.45
C PHE A 75 -24.48 -17.50 -2.53
N GLN A 76 -25.05 -17.73 -3.70
CA GLN A 76 -24.29 -18.21 -4.85
C GLN A 76 -24.01 -17.11 -5.86
N ILE A 77 -22.83 -17.16 -6.49
CA ILE A 77 -22.49 -16.38 -7.68
C ILE A 77 -21.97 -17.31 -8.79
N PRO A 78 -22.26 -17.02 -10.08
CA PRO A 78 -21.77 -17.82 -11.19
C PRO A 78 -20.28 -17.55 -11.44
N ILE A 79 -19.44 -18.59 -11.36
CA ILE A 79 -18.03 -18.55 -11.76
C ILE A 79 -17.74 -19.83 -12.54
N LEU A 80 -17.13 -19.73 -13.73
CA LEU A 80 -16.78 -20.89 -14.57
C LEU A 80 -17.97 -21.83 -14.84
N GLY A 81 -19.17 -21.28 -15.01
CA GLY A 81 -20.40 -22.06 -15.20
C GLY A 81 -20.88 -22.82 -13.96
N LYS A 82 -20.18 -22.74 -12.82
CA LYS A 82 -20.56 -23.30 -11.53
C LYS A 82 -21.26 -22.25 -10.66
N GLN A 83 -22.18 -22.67 -9.80
CA GLN A 83 -22.76 -21.82 -8.76
C GLN A 83 -21.89 -21.91 -7.51
N VAL A 84 -21.04 -20.91 -7.30
CA VAL A 84 -20.07 -20.88 -6.19
C VAL A 84 -20.71 -20.26 -4.96
N TRP A 85 -20.73 -21.01 -3.86
CA TRP A 85 -21.16 -20.50 -2.56
C TRP A 85 -20.16 -19.48 -2.02
N VAL A 86 -20.68 -18.38 -1.51
CA VAL A 86 -19.94 -17.31 -0.85
C VAL A 86 -20.58 -17.08 0.52
N ARG A 87 -19.76 -17.02 1.56
CA ARG A 87 -20.15 -16.69 2.93
C ARG A 87 -19.57 -15.37 3.37
N ALA A 88 -20.35 -14.62 4.14
CA ALA A 88 -19.91 -13.34 4.69
C ALA A 88 -19.66 -13.42 6.20
N TYR A 89 -18.50 -12.92 6.61
CA TYR A 89 -18.13 -12.69 7.99
C TYR A 89 -18.17 -11.20 8.30
N TYR A 90 -18.53 -10.85 9.52
CA TYR A 90 -18.62 -9.48 10.00
C TYR A 90 -17.54 -9.19 11.05
N LEU A 91 -16.86 -8.06 10.88
CA LEU A 91 -15.97 -7.50 11.90
C LEU A 91 -16.66 -6.28 12.51
N SER A 92 -16.96 -6.39 13.80
CA SER A 92 -17.55 -5.29 14.57
C SER A 92 -16.57 -4.10 14.66
N PRO A 93 -17.05 -2.85 14.49
CA PRO A 93 -16.26 -1.63 14.69
C PRO A 93 -15.51 -1.58 16.02
N GLU A 94 -16.05 -2.21 17.06
CA GLU A 94 -15.51 -2.17 18.41
C GLU A 94 -14.22 -2.98 18.59
N VAL A 95 -13.92 -3.92 17.69
CA VAL A 95 -12.75 -4.80 17.79
C VAL A 95 -11.46 -4.05 17.48
N PHE A 96 -11.41 -3.31 16.35
CA PHE A 96 -10.20 -2.61 15.89
C PHE A 96 -10.39 -1.10 15.66
N LYS A 97 -11.55 -0.55 16.07
CA LYS A 97 -11.92 0.86 15.91
C LYS A 97 -11.87 1.31 14.45
N THR A 98 -12.53 0.53 13.60
CA THR A 98 -12.65 0.74 12.15
C THR A 98 -14.10 0.84 11.74
N ALA A 99 -14.36 1.28 10.51
CA ALA A 99 -15.68 1.13 9.88
C ALA A 99 -16.19 -0.32 10.04
N PRO A 100 -17.51 -0.55 10.02
CA PRO A 100 -18.05 -1.90 9.92
C PRO A 100 -17.49 -2.60 8.67
N MET A 101 -16.92 -3.80 8.82
CA MET A 101 -16.33 -4.53 7.71
C MET A 101 -17.03 -5.87 7.50
N PHE A 102 -17.21 -6.23 6.24
CA PHE A 102 -17.61 -7.56 5.81
C PHE A 102 -16.49 -8.22 5.01
N PHE A 103 -16.24 -9.50 5.27
CA PHE A 103 -15.25 -10.29 4.56
C PHE A 103 -15.89 -11.51 3.91
N LEU A 104 -15.64 -11.71 2.62
CA LEU A 104 -16.21 -12.79 1.82
C LEU A 104 -15.23 -13.95 1.70
N THR A 105 -15.71 -15.18 1.85
CA THR A 105 -14.94 -16.41 1.61
C THR A 105 -15.72 -17.39 0.74
N THR A 106 -14.99 -18.18 -0.05
CA THR A 106 -15.50 -19.33 -0.79
C THR A 106 -15.07 -20.65 -0.16
N ASP A 107 -14.23 -20.65 0.88
CA ASP A 107 -13.87 -21.85 1.64
C ASP A 107 -15.01 -22.27 2.56
N VAL A 108 -16.05 -22.85 1.95
CA VAL A 108 -17.27 -23.28 2.61
C VAL A 108 -17.77 -24.59 2.02
N ASP A 109 -18.56 -25.31 2.82
CA ASP A 109 -19.21 -26.54 2.36
C ASP A 109 -20.16 -26.27 1.20
N GLY A 110 -20.19 -27.23 0.26
CA GLY A 110 -20.91 -27.12 -1.01
C GLY A 110 -20.04 -26.68 -2.19
N ASN A 111 -18.86 -26.08 -1.94
CA ASN A 111 -17.88 -25.81 -2.98
C ASN A 111 -16.86 -26.95 -3.09
N ASP A 112 -16.46 -27.28 -4.33
CA ASP A 112 -15.31 -28.13 -4.60
C ASP A 112 -13.99 -27.41 -4.26
N GLU A 113 -12.88 -28.15 -4.24
CA GLU A 113 -11.56 -27.63 -3.82
C GLU A 113 -11.10 -26.44 -4.66
N GLU A 114 -11.36 -26.46 -5.97
CA GLU A 114 -11.04 -25.38 -6.90
C GLU A 114 -11.80 -24.10 -6.54
N MET A 115 -13.10 -24.19 -6.27
CA MET A 115 -13.92 -23.03 -5.90
C MET A 115 -13.58 -22.52 -4.49
N ARG A 116 -13.22 -23.40 -3.55
CA ARG A 116 -12.71 -23.00 -2.23
C ARG A 116 -11.39 -22.23 -2.36
N ALA A 117 -10.51 -22.68 -3.25
CA ALA A 117 -9.19 -22.10 -3.47
C ALA A 117 -9.21 -20.62 -3.90
N ILE A 118 -10.33 -20.14 -4.48
CA ILE A 118 -10.52 -18.72 -4.81
C ILE A 118 -10.19 -17.81 -3.61
N SER A 119 -10.53 -18.21 -2.38
CA SER A 119 -10.29 -17.41 -1.17
C SER A 119 -9.06 -17.84 -0.36
N TYR A 120 -8.14 -18.63 -0.92
CA TYR A 120 -6.98 -19.13 -0.19
C TYR A 120 -5.90 -18.08 0.03
N SER A 121 -5.43 -17.44 -1.04
CA SER A 121 -4.29 -16.53 -0.97
C SER A 121 -4.54 -15.22 -1.73
N LEU A 122 -4.13 -14.12 -1.11
CA LEU A 122 -4.18 -12.80 -1.72
C LEU A 122 -3.16 -12.70 -2.88
N TYR A 123 -3.61 -12.22 -4.04
CA TYR A 123 -2.79 -12.02 -5.25
C TYR A 123 -2.19 -13.31 -5.82
N ASP A 124 -3.08 -14.24 -6.14
CA ASP A 124 -2.71 -15.45 -6.85
C ASP A 124 -2.02 -15.13 -8.20
N SER A 125 -1.06 -15.97 -8.57
CA SER A 125 -0.36 -15.90 -9.84
C SER A 125 -1.18 -16.48 -10.99
N ASP A 126 -2.11 -17.40 -10.70
CA ASP A 126 -3.03 -17.92 -11.70
C ASP A 126 -4.05 -16.87 -12.10
N VAL A 127 -4.12 -16.58 -13.40
CA VAL A 127 -4.96 -15.53 -13.97
C VAL A 127 -6.45 -15.83 -13.75
N THR A 128 -6.85 -17.09 -13.86
CA THR A 128 -8.24 -17.52 -13.66
C THR A 128 -8.67 -17.33 -12.23
N MET A 129 -7.86 -17.79 -11.27
CA MET A 129 -8.10 -17.60 -9.84
C MET A 129 -8.14 -16.13 -9.46
N LYS A 130 -7.23 -15.32 -9.99
CA LYS A 130 -7.21 -13.87 -9.74
C LYS A 130 -8.48 -13.18 -10.26
N VAL A 131 -8.97 -13.51 -11.44
CA VAL A 131 -10.25 -12.96 -11.92
C VAL A 131 -11.43 -13.47 -11.09
N ALA A 132 -11.43 -14.75 -10.69
CA ALA A 132 -12.45 -15.29 -9.79
C ALA A 132 -12.48 -14.58 -8.43
N GLN A 133 -11.31 -14.26 -7.85
CA GLN A 133 -11.18 -13.43 -6.65
C GLN A 133 -11.82 -12.05 -6.83
N CYS A 134 -11.51 -11.39 -7.95
CA CYS A 134 -12.11 -10.12 -8.34
C CYS A 134 -13.64 -10.22 -8.53
N MET A 135 -14.15 -11.35 -9.02
CA MET A 135 -15.59 -11.61 -9.13
C MET A 135 -16.27 -11.81 -7.77
N VAL A 136 -15.66 -12.56 -6.85
CA VAL A 136 -16.18 -12.69 -5.47
C VAL A 136 -16.24 -11.32 -4.80
N LEU A 137 -15.18 -10.51 -4.92
CA LEU A 137 -15.17 -9.17 -4.35
C LEU A 137 -16.21 -8.23 -5.01
N GLY A 138 -16.30 -8.22 -6.34
CA GLY A 138 -17.19 -7.32 -7.07
C GLY A 138 -18.66 -7.78 -7.08
N ILE A 139 -18.94 -8.90 -7.75
CA ILE A 139 -20.30 -9.47 -7.83
C ILE A 139 -20.76 -9.91 -6.45
N GLY A 140 -19.94 -10.67 -5.72
CA GLY A 140 -20.30 -11.13 -4.38
C GLY A 140 -20.43 -9.97 -3.38
N GLY A 141 -19.58 -8.95 -3.46
CA GLY A 141 -19.71 -7.75 -2.63
C GLY A 141 -21.00 -6.97 -2.91
N ALA A 142 -21.36 -6.77 -4.18
CA ALA A 142 -22.63 -6.11 -4.53
C ALA A 142 -23.85 -6.95 -4.11
N LYS A 143 -23.79 -8.28 -4.29
CA LYS A 143 -24.86 -9.19 -3.90
C LYS A 143 -25.03 -9.28 -2.39
N LEU A 144 -23.95 -9.24 -1.61
CA LEU A 144 -24.02 -9.18 -0.15
C LEU A 144 -24.90 -8.01 0.33
N LEU A 145 -24.82 -6.85 -0.33
CA LEU A 145 -25.63 -5.69 0.06
C LEU A 145 -27.14 -5.94 -0.16
N ASP A 146 -27.50 -6.69 -1.20
CA ASP A 146 -28.88 -7.12 -1.40
C ASP A 146 -29.35 -8.09 -0.31
N GLU A 147 -28.51 -9.04 0.10
CA GLU A 147 -28.80 -9.97 1.21
C GLU A 147 -28.94 -9.23 2.55
N LEU A 148 -28.12 -8.21 2.78
CA LEU A 148 -28.21 -7.31 3.93
C LEU A 148 -29.42 -6.36 3.86
N LYS A 149 -30.13 -6.34 2.72
CA LYS A 149 -31.21 -5.36 2.43
C LYS A 149 -30.74 -3.91 2.57
N TYR A 150 -29.46 -3.66 2.27
CA TYR A 150 -28.83 -2.36 2.33
C TYR A 150 -28.63 -1.80 0.91
N GLN A 151 -29.06 -0.57 0.68
CA GLN A 151 -28.91 0.09 -0.61
C GLN A 151 -28.01 1.31 -0.46
N PRO A 152 -26.71 1.20 -0.74
CA PRO A 152 -25.83 2.36 -0.70
C PRO A 152 -26.15 3.30 -1.86
N ASP A 153 -25.95 4.60 -1.61
CA ASP A 153 -25.98 5.60 -2.67
C ASP A 153 -24.79 5.44 -3.62
N ILE A 154 -23.63 5.06 -3.07
CA ILE A 154 -22.35 4.99 -3.78
C ILE A 154 -21.59 3.69 -3.48
N TYR A 155 -21.09 3.08 -4.54
CA TYR A 155 -20.12 1.99 -4.55
C TYR A 155 -18.77 2.57 -4.94
N HIS A 156 -17.79 2.45 -4.05
CA HIS A 156 -16.43 2.89 -4.30
C HIS A 156 -15.53 1.69 -4.62
N LEU A 157 -14.97 1.68 -5.82
CA LEU A 157 -13.96 0.72 -6.24
C LEU A 157 -12.56 1.31 -6.04
N ASN A 158 -11.77 0.70 -5.15
CA ASN A 158 -10.34 0.94 -5.06
C ASN A 158 -9.61 -0.01 -6.02
N GLU A 159 -8.99 0.56 -7.05
CA GLU A 159 -8.53 -0.16 -8.24
C GLU A 159 -9.64 -0.96 -8.94
N ALA A 160 -9.32 -1.52 -10.11
CA ALA A 160 -10.32 -2.19 -10.94
C ALA A 160 -10.71 -3.59 -10.43
N HIS A 161 -10.18 -4.02 -9.28
CA HIS A 161 -10.39 -5.35 -8.70
C HIS A 161 -11.88 -5.75 -8.53
N ALA A 162 -12.75 -4.78 -8.25
CA ALA A 162 -14.17 -5.03 -8.02
C ALA A 162 -15.06 -4.54 -9.18
N VAL A 163 -14.50 -4.28 -10.38
CA VAL A 163 -15.25 -3.73 -11.52
C VAL A 163 -16.38 -4.65 -12.01
N SER A 164 -16.31 -5.95 -11.73
CA SER A 164 -17.38 -6.90 -12.00
C SER A 164 -18.71 -6.52 -11.31
N ALA A 165 -18.66 -5.79 -10.19
CA ALA A 165 -19.84 -5.22 -9.52
C ALA A 165 -20.67 -4.33 -10.45
N ALA A 166 -20.03 -3.61 -11.38
CA ALA A 166 -20.72 -2.68 -12.28
C ALA A 166 -21.72 -3.41 -13.20
N PHE A 167 -21.41 -4.64 -13.60
CA PHE A 167 -22.29 -5.45 -14.45
C PHE A 167 -23.48 -6.02 -13.66
N TYR A 168 -23.24 -6.44 -12.41
CA TYR A 168 -24.31 -6.83 -11.49
C TYR A 168 -25.28 -5.66 -11.25
N LEU A 169 -24.75 -4.48 -10.95
CA LEU A 169 -25.55 -3.26 -10.76
C LEU A 169 -26.28 -2.85 -12.05
N TYR A 170 -25.66 -2.99 -13.22
CA TYR A 170 -26.34 -2.77 -14.49
C TYR A 170 -27.50 -3.74 -14.69
N GLN A 171 -27.33 -5.01 -14.31
CA GLN A 171 -28.41 -5.99 -14.38
C GLN A 171 -29.58 -5.63 -13.45
N LYS A 172 -29.29 -5.03 -12.29
CA LYS A 172 -30.30 -4.54 -11.33
C LYS A 172 -31.05 -3.30 -11.82
N TYR A 173 -30.34 -2.28 -12.32
CA TYR A 173 -30.95 -0.99 -12.67
C TYR A 173 -31.32 -0.85 -14.16
N LYS A 174 -30.78 -1.70 -15.04
CA LYS A 174 -31.00 -1.75 -16.51
C LYS A 174 -30.70 -0.45 -17.28
N LYS A 175 -30.21 0.59 -16.62
CA LYS A 175 -29.98 1.93 -17.19
C LYS A 175 -28.55 2.39 -16.87
N LEU A 176 -27.79 2.73 -17.91
CA LEU A 176 -26.40 3.20 -17.74
C LEU A 176 -26.29 4.48 -16.88
N PRO A 177 -27.17 5.50 -17.01
CA PRO A 177 -27.13 6.66 -16.12
C PRO A 177 -27.32 6.31 -14.63
N GLU A 178 -28.19 5.33 -14.34
CA GLU A 178 -28.43 4.87 -12.96
C GLU A 178 -27.22 4.13 -12.39
N LEU A 179 -26.52 3.34 -13.21
CA LEU A 179 -25.24 2.74 -12.82
C LEU A 179 -24.20 3.82 -12.53
N LYS A 180 -23.99 4.74 -13.48
CA LYS A 180 -22.97 5.79 -13.36
C LYS A 180 -23.13 6.59 -12.09
N LYS A 181 -24.36 7.01 -11.76
CA LYS A 181 -24.67 7.76 -10.53
C LYS A 181 -24.18 7.08 -9.25
N ARG A 182 -24.06 5.75 -9.25
CA ARG A 182 -23.76 4.93 -8.06
C ARG A 182 -22.33 4.44 -7.99
N LEU A 183 -21.47 4.66 -8.99
CA LEU A 183 -20.14 4.08 -9.03
C LEU A 183 -19.06 5.17 -9.03
N VAL A 184 -18.08 5.06 -8.14
CA VAL A 184 -16.87 5.90 -8.11
C VAL A 184 -15.62 5.03 -8.08
N PHE A 185 -14.53 5.56 -8.60
CA PHE A 185 -13.31 4.80 -8.85
C PHE A 185 -12.05 5.54 -8.41
N THR A 186 -11.22 4.91 -7.57
CA THR A 186 -9.86 5.40 -7.28
C THR A 186 -8.85 4.55 -8.06
N THR A 187 -7.95 5.21 -8.80
CA THR A 187 -6.76 4.58 -9.39
C THR A 187 -5.52 4.84 -8.53
N HIS A 188 -4.70 3.81 -8.34
CA HIS A 188 -3.41 3.81 -7.65
C HIS A 188 -2.25 3.45 -8.58
N THR A 189 -2.52 3.23 -9.88
CA THR A 189 -1.55 2.75 -10.85
C THR A 189 -1.04 3.90 -11.73
N PRO A 190 0.26 4.24 -11.66
CA PRO A 190 0.83 5.39 -12.37
C PRO A 190 1.13 5.12 -13.85
N GLU A 191 0.92 3.90 -14.35
CA GLU A 191 1.27 3.50 -15.71
C GLU A 191 0.23 2.65 -16.41
N GLU A 192 0.10 2.82 -17.73
CA GLU A 192 -0.85 2.03 -18.51
C GLU A 192 -0.54 0.52 -18.46
N ALA A 193 0.74 0.15 -18.53
CA ALA A 193 1.19 -1.25 -18.51
C ALA A 193 0.86 -1.97 -17.19
N GLY A 194 0.64 -1.23 -16.09
CA GLY A 194 0.22 -1.78 -14.81
C GLY A 194 -1.27 -2.08 -14.71
N ASN A 195 -2.09 -1.65 -15.68
CA ASN A 195 -3.54 -1.87 -15.66
C ASN A 195 -3.90 -3.26 -16.19
N GLU A 196 -4.79 -3.94 -15.49
CA GLU A 196 -5.21 -5.30 -15.84
C GLU A 196 -5.99 -5.31 -17.17
N LYS A 197 -5.55 -6.19 -18.08
CA LYS A 197 -6.14 -6.42 -19.39
C LYS A 197 -6.33 -7.93 -19.59
N HIS A 198 -7.49 -8.34 -20.06
CA HIS A 198 -7.81 -9.75 -20.30
C HIS A 198 -8.56 -9.91 -21.63
N ASP A 199 -8.50 -11.10 -22.21
CA ASP A 199 -9.41 -11.44 -23.30
C ASP A 199 -10.88 -11.36 -22.82
N ILE A 200 -11.74 -10.69 -23.58
CA ILE A 200 -13.12 -10.45 -23.18
C ILE A 200 -13.97 -11.72 -23.21
N SER A 201 -13.67 -12.67 -24.10
CA SER A 201 -14.36 -13.97 -24.16
C SER A 201 -13.93 -14.87 -23.00
N PHE A 202 -12.67 -14.77 -22.56
CA PHE A 202 -12.23 -15.39 -21.31
C PHE A 202 -13.06 -14.88 -20.11
N LEU A 203 -13.26 -13.56 -19.98
CA LEU A 203 -14.10 -12.98 -18.93
C LEU A 203 -15.58 -13.41 -19.04
N GLU A 204 -16.10 -13.52 -20.27
CA GLU A 204 -17.46 -14.00 -20.53
C GLU A 204 -17.64 -15.44 -20.04
N ASN A 205 -16.71 -16.33 -20.40
CA ASN A 205 -16.72 -17.73 -19.98
C ASN A 205 -16.62 -17.89 -18.46
N LEU A 206 -15.95 -16.95 -17.78
CA LEU A 206 -15.90 -16.92 -16.33
C LEU A 206 -17.23 -16.50 -15.68
N GLY A 207 -18.12 -15.81 -16.40
CA GLY A 207 -19.34 -15.23 -15.84
C GLY A 207 -19.16 -13.79 -15.33
N PHE A 208 -18.04 -13.14 -15.65
CA PHE A 208 -17.65 -11.81 -15.15
C PHE A 208 -18.71 -10.73 -15.37
N PHE A 209 -19.48 -10.84 -16.45
CA PHE A 209 -20.48 -9.85 -16.86
C PHE A 209 -21.89 -10.11 -16.30
N SER A 210 -22.03 -10.97 -15.28
CA SER A 210 -23.32 -11.25 -14.63
C SER A 210 -24.45 -11.66 -15.61
N GLY A 211 -24.10 -12.43 -16.64
CA GLY A 211 -25.04 -12.92 -17.66
C GLY A 211 -25.53 -11.85 -18.67
N LEU A 212 -24.92 -10.66 -18.70
CA LEU A 212 -25.18 -9.70 -19.77
C LEU A 212 -24.64 -10.21 -21.10
N LYS A 213 -25.44 -10.04 -22.15
CA LYS A 213 -25.02 -10.35 -23.52
C LYS A 213 -23.85 -9.44 -23.93
N MET A 214 -22.93 -9.99 -24.73
CA MET A 214 -21.71 -9.29 -25.12
C MET A 214 -21.96 -7.97 -25.87
N ASP A 215 -23.03 -7.88 -26.68
CA ASP A 215 -23.43 -6.64 -27.35
C ASP A 215 -23.76 -5.51 -26.34
N VAL A 216 -24.41 -5.85 -25.23
CA VAL A 216 -24.70 -4.92 -24.13
C VAL A 216 -23.42 -4.53 -23.41
N VAL A 217 -22.54 -5.49 -23.08
CA VAL A 217 -21.25 -5.25 -22.42
C VAL A 217 -20.41 -4.28 -23.23
N ARG A 218 -20.25 -4.54 -24.53
CA ARG A 218 -19.51 -3.67 -25.47
C ARG A 218 -20.15 -2.30 -25.60
N LYS A 219 -21.48 -2.22 -25.62
CA LYS A 219 -22.21 -0.94 -25.69
C LYS A 219 -21.98 -0.07 -24.45
N ILE A 220 -22.06 -0.64 -23.24
CA ILE A 220 -21.95 0.14 -21.99
C ILE A 220 -20.50 0.49 -21.64
N THR A 221 -19.55 -0.37 -22.00
CA THR A 221 -18.11 -0.14 -21.75
C THR A 221 -17.41 0.61 -22.89
N GLY A 222 -17.99 0.64 -24.09
CA GLY A 222 -17.35 1.18 -25.28
C GLY A 222 -16.13 0.39 -25.77
N ILE A 223 -15.92 -0.84 -25.28
CA ILE A 223 -14.81 -1.72 -25.68
C ILE A 223 -15.23 -2.48 -26.94
N LYS A 224 -14.48 -2.28 -28.03
CA LYS A 224 -14.78 -2.85 -29.35
C LYS A 224 -13.84 -4.00 -29.75
N ASP A 225 -12.64 -4.04 -29.17
CA ASP A 225 -11.65 -5.08 -29.42
C ASP A 225 -11.92 -6.31 -28.53
N ASN A 226 -11.06 -7.32 -28.62
CA ASN A 226 -11.15 -8.50 -27.75
C ASN A 226 -10.42 -8.33 -26.42
N ILE A 227 -9.84 -7.15 -26.14
CA ILE A 227 -9.05 -6.91 -24.95
C ILE A 227 -9.84 -6.02 -23.98
N PHE A 228 -10.37 -6.64 -22.94
CA PHE A 228 -11.03 -5.94 -21.87
C PHE A 228 -10.02 -5.25 -20.95
N ASN A 229 -9.93 -3.92 -21.03
CA ASN A 229 -9.19 -3.09 -20.08
C ASN A 229 -10.08 -2.76 -18.87
N HIS A 230 -9.75 -3.33 -17.72
CA HIS A 230 -10.56 -3.24 -16.50
C HIS A 230 -10.66 -1.80 -15.97
N SER A 231 -9.54 -1.07 -15.92
CA SER A 231 -9.51 0.33 -15.47
C SER A 231 -10.25 1.25 -16.42
N LEU A 232 -10.12 1.04 -17.73
CA LEU A 232 -10.88 1.81 -18.73
C LEU A 232 -12.39 1.58 -18.58
N ALA A 233 -12.81 0.34 -18.36
CA ALA A 233 -14.21 0.03 -18.09
C ALA A 233 -14.69 0.72 -16.82
N ALA A 234 -13.92 0.65 -15.72
CA ALA A 234 -14.25 1.32 -14.47
C ALA A 234 -14.40 2.85 -14.64
N LEU A 235 -13.48 3.49 -15.36
CA LEU A 235 -13.52 4.92 -15.67
C LEU A 235 -14.74 5.31 -16.51
N ARG A 236 -15.15 4.47 -17.47
CA ARG A 236 -16.32 4.74 -18.31
C ARG A 236 -17.65 4.47 -17.60
N LEU A 237 -17.68 3.56 -16.63
CA LEU A 237 -18.87 3.17 -15.88
C LEU A 237 -19.08 3.97 -14.59
N SER A 238 -18.09 4.73 -14.13
CA SER A 238 -18.17 5.56 -12.92
C SER A 238 -18.70 6.97 -13.20
N LYS A 239 -19.30 7.64 -12.20
CA LYS A 239 -19.62 9.07 -12.27
C LYS A 239 -18.38 9.95 -12.18
N LYS A 240 -17.41 9.55 -11.36
CA LYS A 240 -16.23 10.33 -11.01
C LYS A 240 -15.11 9.40 -10.58
N ALA A 241 -13.88 9.83 -10.82
CA ALA A 241 -12.69 9.15 -10.36
C ALA A 241 -11.67 10.11 -9.74
N ASN A 242 -10.69 9.56 -9.02
CA ASN A 242 -9.56 10.32 -8.52
C ASN A 242 -8.25 9.53 -8.59
N GLY A 243 -7.15 10.27 -8.76
CA GLY A 243 -5.81 9.82 -8.40
C GLY A 243 -5.51 10.04 -6.91
N VAL A 244 -4.35 9.56 -6.46
CA VAL A 244 -4.01 9.42 -5.03
C VAL A 244 -2.90 10.36 -4.55
N SER A 245 -2.51 11.30 -5.41
CA SER A 245 -1.67 12.47 -5.16
C SER A 245 -1.97 13.49 -6.25
N LYS A 246 -1.52 14.74 -6.08
CA LYS A 246 -1.67 15.77 -7.13
C LYS A 246 -1.01 15.36 -8.44
N LEU A 247 0.27 14.98 -8.37
CA LEU A 247 1.05 14.51 -9.51
C LEU A 247 0.40 13.29 -10.17
N HIS A 248 -0.04 12.31 -9.37
CA HIS A 248 -0.71 11.13 -9.92
C HIS A 248 -2.04 11.46 -10.60
N GLY A 249 -2.79 12.44 -10.10
CA GLY A 249 -3.99 12.93 -10.79
C GLY A 249 -3.66 13.50 -12.17
N GLU A 250 -2.55 14.22 -12.32
CA GLU A 250 -2.08 14.74 -13.61
C GLU A 250 -1.63 13.61 -14.55
N VAL A 251 -0.81 12.68 -14.06
CA VAL A 251 -0.36 11.49 -14.80
C VAL A 251 -1.56 10.67 -15.27
N SER A 252 -2.56 10.46 -14.40
CA SER A 252 -3.79 9.73 -14.74
C SER A 252 -4.57 10.43 -15.85
N ARG A 253 -4.78 11.76 -15.76
CA ARG A 253 -5.46 12.52 -16.82
C ARG A 253 -4.72 12.41 -18.15
N GLN A 254 -3.38 12.50 -18.14
CA GLN A 254 -2.58 12.37 -19.35
C GLN A 254 -2.63 10.96 -19.95
N MET A 255 -2.60 9.93 -19.12
CA MET A 255 -2.69 8.52 -19.53
C MET A 255 -4.03 8.22 -20.22
N TRP A 256 -5.13 8.73 -19.68
CA TRP A 256 -6.47 8.39 -20.15
C TRP A 256 -7.07 9.39 -21.15
N LYS A 257 -6.39 10.51 -21.48
CA LYS A 257 -6.94 11.59 -22.32
C LYS A 257 -7.41 11.17 -23.71
N SER A 258 -6.79 10.15 -24.29
CA SER A 258 -7.11 9.65 -25.64
C SER A 258 -8.37 8.78 -25.67
N TYR A 259 -8.88 8.36 -24.51
CA TYR A 259 -10.03 7.48 -24.39
C TYR A 259 -11.32 8.30 -24.18
N PRO A 260 -12.24 8.35 -25.16
CA PRO A 260 -13.49 9.08 -24.99
C PRO A 260 -14.43 8.38 -24.00
N GLY A 261 -15.32 9.17 -23.40
CA GLY A 261 -16.41 8.68 -22.54
C GLY A 261 -16.02 8.28 -21.11
N ILE A 262 -14.77 8.53 -20.71
CA ILE A 262 -14.34 8.39 -19.31
C ILE A 262 -14.95 9.50 -18.44
N CYS A 263 -15.12 9.23 -17.15
CA CYS A 263 -15.50 10.26 -16.18
C CYS A 263 -14.36 11.25 -15.88
N GLU A 264 -14.69 12.33 -15.18
CA GLU A 264 -13.70 13.28 -14.66
C GLU A 264 -12.74 12.59 -13.67
N ILE A 265 -11.43 12.81 -13.85
CA ILE A 265 -10.38 12.33 -12.95
C ILE A 265 -9.80 13.50 -12.15
N THR A 266 -10.11 13.52 -10.86
CA THR A 266 -9.60 14.49 -9.88
C THR A 266 -8.41 13.91 -9.09
N HIS A 267 -8.15 14.40 -7.88
CA HIS A 267 -7.19 13.79 -6.95
C HIS A 267 -7.69 13.93 -5.51
N ILE A 268 -7.39 12.92 -4.69
CA ILE A 268 -7.51 12.96 -3.23
C ILE A 268 -6.21 12.35 -2.72
N THR A 269 -5.37 13.17 -2.12
CA THR A 269 -4.03 12.73 -1.70
C THR A 269 -4.14 11.72 -0.56
N ASN A 270 -3.48 10.57 -0.73
CA ASN A 270 -3.41 9.55 0.31
C ASN A 270 -2.87 10.10 1.62
N ALA A 271 -3.25 9.43 2.70
CA ALA A 271 -2.89 9.80 4.05
C ALA A 271 -2.87 8.58 4.97
N GLN A 272 -2.39 8.76 6.19
CA GLN A 272 -2.31 7.71 7.19
C GLN A 272 -2.93 8.16 8.51
N ASN A 273 -3.47 7.22 9.28
CA ASN A 273 -4.14 7.53 10.53
C ASN A 273 -3.11 7.91 11.58
N ASN A 274 -3.12 9.19 11.94
CA ASN A 274 -2.14 9.76 12.85
C ASN A 274 -2.16 9.03 14.21
N THR A 275 -3.34 8.86 14.80
CA THR A 275 -3.55 8.21 16.10
C THR A 275 -2.98 6.79 16.15
N TYR A 276 -3.08 6.03 15.07
CA TYR A 276 -2.55 4.67 15.01
C TYR A 276 -1.02 4.64 14.87
N TRP A 277 -0.44 5.55 14.08
CA TRP A 277 0.98 5.47 13.70
C TRP A 277 1.92 6.26 14.60
N VAL A 278 1.46 7.31 15.26
CA VAL A 278 2.31 8.22 16.04
C VAL A 278 2.60 7.66 17.43
N ASP A 279 3.85 7.77 17.89
CA ASP A 279 4.17 7.63 19.31
C ASP A 279 3.65 8.83 20.11
N GLU A 280 2.81 8.57 21.12
CA GLU A 280 2.18 9.64 21.92
C GLU A 280 3.19 10.58 22.60
N THR A 281 4.36 10.07 22.98
CA THR A 281 5.37 10.87 23.68
C THR A 281 6.06 11.80 22.70
N LEU A 282 6.39 11.31 21.49
CA LEU A 282 6.88 12.15 20.39
C LEU A 282 5.87 13.24 20.04
N GLU A 283 4.58 12.93 19.98
CA GLU A 283 3.56 13.91 19.63
C GLU A 283 3.42 15.01 20.68
N LYS A 284 3.38 14.63 21.97
CA LYS A 284 3.36 15.59 23.08
C LYS A 284 4.59 16.50 23.05
N ALA A 285 5.77 15.95 22.72
CA ALA A 285 7.01 16.72 22.60
C ALA A 285 7.00 17.65 21.37
N ARG A 286 6.48 17.20 20.23
CA ARG A 286 6.31 17.99 19.00
C ARG A 286 5.42 19.20 19.23
N ILE A 287 4.26 19.03 19.87
CA ILE A 287 3.33 20.11 20.20
C ILE A 287 4.01 21.16 21.08
N LYS A 288 4.84 20.73 22.04
CA LYS A 288 5.63 21.61 22.92
C LYS A 288 6.89 22.18 22.26
N LYS A 289 7.22 21.76 21.04
CA LYS A 289 8.47 22.09 20.33
C LYS A 289 9.73 21.73 21.14
N ASP A 290 9.64 20.64 21.92
CA ASP A 290 10.73 20.18 22.78
C ASP A 290 11.65 19.19 22.02
N SER A 291 12.61 19.74 21.28
CA SER A 291 13.57 18.96 20.49
C SER A 291 14.43 18.02 21.34
N LYS A 292 14.65 18.33 22.62
CA LYS A 292 15.42 17.47 23.53
C LYS A 292 14.59 16.24 23.92
N ALA A 293 13.32 16.43 24.24
CA ALA A 293 12.39 15.33 24.51
C ALA A 293 12.17 14.46 23.27
N ILE A 294 12.04 15.05 22.07
CA ILE A 294 11.97 14.30 20.80
C ILE A 294 13.22 13.43 20.64
N SER A 295 14.41 14.03 20.77
CA SER A 295 15.69 13.30 20.61
C SER A 295 15.86 12.18 21.64
N GLY A 296 15.48 12.43 22.90
CA GLY A 296 15.53 11.42 23.97
C GLY A 296 14.59 10.25 23.68
N ARG A 297 13.32 10.55 23.37
CA ARG A 297 12.33 9.52 23.03
C ARG A 297 12.73 8.73 21.78
N LYS A 298 13.34 9.39 20.79
CA LYS A 298 13.82 8.74 19.58
C LYS A 298 14.88 7.67 19.89
N LYS A 299 15.83 7.95 20.80
CA LYS A 299 16.84 6.98 21.24
C LYS A 299 16.22 5.77 21.95
N GLU A 300 15.19 5.97 22.75
CA GLU A 300 14.44 4.87 23.39
C GLU A 300 13.78 3.98 22.35
N LEU A 301 13.07 4.59 21.39
CA LEU A 301 12.38 3.87 20.32
C LEU A 301 13.36 3.09 19.41
N LYS A 302 14.53 3.69 19.11
CA LYS A 302 15.65 2.99 18.45
C LYS A 302 16.09 1.75 19.24
N SER A 303 16.26 1.88 20.54
CA SER A 303 16.63 0.75 21.41
C SER A 303 15.58 -0.37 21.36
N VAL A 304 14.30 -0.05 21.21
CA VAL A 304 13.24 -1.06 21.04
C VAL A 304 13.36 -1.76 19.68
N LEU A 305 13.50 -1.01 18.57
CA LEU A 305 13.71 -1.59 17.24
C LEU A 305 14.97 -2.48 17.20
N PHE A 306 16.04 -2.06 17.85
CA PHE A 306 17.33 -2.78 17.81
C PHE A 306 17.31 -4.10 18.57
N LYS A 307 16.33 -4.33 19.45
CA LYS A 307 16.08 -5.68 19.98
C LYS A 307 15.67 -6.64 18.87
N THR A 308 14.82 -6.20 17.93
CA THR A 308 14.44 -7.00 16.76
C THR A 308 15.61 -7.20 15.81
N VAL A 309 16.48 -6.20 15.65
CA VAL A 309 17.72 -6.34 14.86
C VAL A 309 18.66 -7.36 15.49
N ALA A 310 18.87 -7.30 16.80
CA ALA A 310 19.69 -8.25 17.54
C ALA A 310 19.12 -9.68 17.44
N ASP A 311 17.81 -9.83 17.62
CA ASP A 311 17.12 -11.12 17.56
C ASP A 311 17.18 -11.77 16.17
N GLN A 312 16.87 -11.01 15.10
CA GLN A 312 16.82 -11.57 13.75
C GLN A 312 18.18 -11.66 13.05
N CYS A 313 19.15 -10.81 13.41
CA CYS A 313 20.40 -10.67 12.67
C CYS A 313 21.65 -10.88 13.52
N GLY A 314 21.55 -11.01 14.84
CA GLY A 314 22.71 -11.14 15.73
C GLY A 314 23.56 -9.85 15.83
N LYS A 315 22.98 -8.69 15.52
CA LYS A 315 23.70 -7.41 15.42
C LYS A 315 23.30 -6.45 16.52
N ILE A 316 24.28 -5.80 17.14
CA ILE A 316 24.08 -4.85 18.23
C ILE A 316 24.25 -3.43 17.67
N PHE A 317 23.12 -2.79 17.38
CA PHE A 317 23.10 -1.41 16.90
C PHE A 317 23.12 -0.41 18.08
N ASP A 318 23.79 0.72 17.89
CA ASP A 318 23.86 1.83 18.85
C ASP A 318 22.75 2.86 18.59
N PRO A 319 21.88 3.16 19.58
CA PRO A 319 20.86 4.21 19.49
C PRO A 319 21.40 5.62 19.18
N ASN A 320 22.69 5.88 19.38
CA ASN A 320 23.33 7.18 19.10
C ASN A 320 23.84 7.33 17.67
N VAL A 321 23.86 6.25 16.88
CA VAL A 321 24.35 6.27 15.48
C VAL A 321 23.20 6.51 14.51
N LEU A 322 23.38 7.38 13.52
CA LEU A 322 22.37 7.67 12.49
C LEU A 322 21.86 6.38 11.86
N THR A 323 20.54 6.16 11.90
CA THR A 323 19.91 4.96 11.36
C THR A 323 19.05 5.27 10.15
N ILE A 324 19.47 4.77 9.00
CA ILE A 324 18.76 4.87 7.71
C ILE A 324 17.90 3.63 7.53
N VAL A 325 16.63 3.81 7.17
CA VAL A 325 15.71 2.70 6.94
C VAL A 325 15.12 2.78 5.54
N TRP A 326 15.23 1.68 4.80
CA TRP A 326 14.45 1.42 3.60
C TRP A 326 13.45 0.31 3.91
N ALA A 327 12.14 0.58 3.87
CA ALA A 327 11.18 -0.49 4.15
C ALA A 327 9.85 -0.42 3.41
N ARG A 328 9.72 -1.19 2.33
CA ARG A 328 8.60 -1.17 1.37
C ARG A 328 8.49 -2.53 0.67
N ARG A 329 7.46 -2.73 -0.17
CA ARG A 329 7.43 -3.88 -1.10
C ARG A 329 8.68 -3.85 -1.99
N PHE A 330 9.32 -5.00 -2.20
CA PHE A 330 10.41 -5.13 -3.15
C PHE A 330 9.83 -5.15 -4.57
N ALA A 331 10.23 -4.19 -5.39
CA ALA A 331 9.83 -4.04 -6.78
C ALA A 331 10.92 -3.27 -7.53
N ALA A 332 11.16 -3.60 -8.81
CA ALA A 332 12.24 -3.02 -9.61
C ALA A 332 12.23 -1.49 -9.62
N TYR A 333 11.07 -0.86 -9.86
CA TYR A 333 10.95 0.59 -9.91
C TYR A 333 11.21 1.29 -8.56
N LYS A 334 11.16 0.56 -7.43
CA LYS A 334 11.46 1.09 -6.09
C LYS A 334 12.94 1.03 -5.73
N ARG A 335 13.77 0.37 -6.56
CA ARG A 335 15.24 0.31 -6.44
C ARG A 335 15.75 0.11 -5.00
N PRO A 336 15.38 -1.00 -4.34
CA PRO A 336 15.76 -1.28 -2.94
C PRO A 336 17.28 -1.32 -2.71
N ASP A 337 18.03 -1.69 -3.74
CA ASP A 337 19.46 -1.98 -3.73
C ASP A 337 20.31 -0.88 -4.39
N ILE A 338 19.73 0.28 -4.72
CA ILE A 338 20.42 1.36 -5.44
C ILE A 338 21.74 1.77 -4.79
N LEU A 339 21.79 1.85 -3.46
CA LEU A 339 23.00 2.21 -2.72
C LEU A 339 24.09 1.15 -2.80
N THR A 340 23.79 -0.07 -3.27
CA THR A 340 24.77 -1.15 -3.40
C THR A 340 25.37 -1.26 -4.79
N TRP A 341 24.87 -0.48 -5.76
CA TRP A 341 25.36 -0.49 -7.13
C TRP A 341 26.78 0.08 -7.26
N ASP A 342 27.13 1.05 -6.40
CA ASP A 342 28.51 1.50 -6.22
C ASP A 342 29.11 0.86 -4.95
N VAL A 343 29.70 -0.32 -5.12
CA VAL A 343 30.20 -1.15 -4.01
C VAL A 343 31.30 -0.45 -3.21
N GLU A 344 32.20 0.27 -3.88
CA GLU A 344 33.32 0.95 -3.23
C GLU A 344 32.82 2.09 -2.35
N ARG A 345 31.90 2.91 -2.88
CA ARG A 345 31.32 4.03 -2.15
C ARG A 345 30.40 3.56 -1.03
N PHE A 346 29.62 2.51 -1.26
CA PHE A 346 28.80 1.86 -0.22
C PHE A 346 29.63 1.35 0.95
N LYS A 347 30.72 0.64 0.67
CA LYS A 347 31.63 0.15 1.69
C LYS A 347 32.27 1.31 2.46
N LYS A 348 32.78 2.32 1.75
CA LYS A 348 33.36 3.52 2.38
C LYS A 348 32.37 4.23 3.31
N LEU A 349 31.09 4.27 2.93
CA LEU A 349 30.02 4.85 3.74
C LEU A 349 29.79 4.04 5.03
N LEU A 350 29.78 2.71 4.95
CA LEU A 350 29.59 1.84 6.13
C LEU A 350 30.83 1.75 7.04
N ASP A 351 32.03 1.88 6.48
CA ASP A 351 33.31 1.85 7.22
C ASP A 351 33.68 3.22 7.84
N ASN A 352 32.86 4.26 7.64
CA ASN A 352 33.12 5.60 8.16
C ASN A 352 32.98 5.65 9.70
N THR A 353 34.08 5.89 10.41
CA THR A 353 34.10 5.96 11.88
C THR A 353 33.90 7.37 12.45
N ASP A 354 34.12 8.41 11.64
CA ASP A 354 33.93 9.81 12.06
C ASP A 354 32.44 10.20 12.07
N MET A 355 31.67 9.67 11.12
CA MET A 355 30.24 9.89 10.96
C MET A 355 29.56 8.56 10.65
N PRO A 356 29.50 7.63 11.63
CA PRO A 356 29.04 6.27 11.40
C PRO A 356 27.59 6.23 10.97
N ILE A 357 27.18 5.16 10.29
CA ILE A 357 25.77 4.93 9.99
C ILE A 357 25.38 3.50 10.31
N GLN A 358 24.08 3.30 10.42
CA GLN A 358 23.44 1.99 10.44
C GLN A 358 22.35 1.98 9.37
N ILE A 359 22.23 0.89 8.61
CA ILE A 359 21.18 0.77 7.59
C ILE A 359 20.34 -0.48 7.82
N ILE A 360 19.00 -0.32 7.76
CA ILE A 360 18.04 -1.41 7.88
C ILE A 360 17.19 -1.49 6.61
N TRP A 361 17.13 -2.67 6.01
CA TRP A 361 16.13 -3.03 5.00
C TRP A 361 15.04 -3.91 5.61
N ALA A 362 13.80 -3.69 5.17
CA ALA A 362 12.70 -4.62 5.43
C ALA A 362 11.67 -4.56 4.31
N GLY A 363 10.94 -5.65 4.08
CA GLY A 363 9.92 -5.66 3.04
C GLY A 363 9.59 -7.06 2.57
N LYS A 364 8.46 -7.17 1.88
CA LYS A 364 7.98 -8.42 1.28
C LYS A 364 8.11 -8.34 -0.25
N PRO A 365 8.98 -9.15 -0.88
CA PRO A 365 8.90 -9.44 -2.31
C PRO A 365 7.57 -10.09 -2.68
N TYR A 366 7.20 -10.05 -3.97
CA TYR A 366 6.12 -10.92 -4.45
C TYR A 366 6.62 -12.37 -4.48
N PRO A 367 5.87 -13.37 -3.94
CA PRO A 367 6.36 -14.75 -3.81
C PRO A 367 6.78 -15.43 -5.11
N LYS A 368 6.33 -14.92 -6.26
CA LYS A 368 6.66 -15.43 -7.60
C LYS A 368 7.56 -14.49 -8.40
N ASP A 369 8.00 -13.37 -7.81
CA ASP A 369 8.96 -12.46 -8.43
C ASP A 369 10.38 -12.85 -8.01
N GLU A 370 10.99 -13.71 -8.83
CA GLU A 370 12.36 -14.20 -8.60
C GLU A 370 13.39 -13.07 -8.53
N GLY A 371 13.19 -11.99 -9.31
CA GLY A 371 14.06 -10.81 -9.29
C GLY A 371 14.01 -10.09 -7.96
N ALA A 372 12.80 -9.78 -7.46
CA ALA A 372 12.62 -9.15 -6.17
C ALA A 372 13.13 -10.01 -4.99
N ILE A 373 12.94 -11.34 -5.07
CA ILE A 373 13.47 -12.29 -4.08
C ILE A 373 15.00 -12.32 -4.13
N SER A 374 15.59 -12.33 -5.33
CA SER A 374 17.03 -12.28 -5.53
C SER A 374 17.62 -11.00 -4.93
N THR A 375 17.02 -9.84 -5.19
CA THR A 375 17.47 -8.56 -4.60
C THR A 375 17.36 -8.56 -3.08
N PHE A 376 16.28 -9.10 -2.50
CA PHE A 376 16.16 -9.26 -1.04
C PHE A 376 17.30 -10.12 -0.47
N ASN A 377 17.54 -11.29 -1.07
CA ASN A 377 18.58 -12.20 -0.63
C ASN A 377 19.99 -11.63 -0.83
N HIS A 378 20.24 -10.90 -1.93
CA HIS A 378 21.48 -10.19 -2.17
C HIS A 378 21.81 -9.21 -1.03
N LEU A 379 20.86 -8.34 -0.66
CA LEU A 379 21.03 -7.41 0.46
C LEU A 379 21.25 -8.15 1.78
N PHE A 380 20.54 -9.25 1.99
CA PHE A 380 20.70 -10.06 3.19
C PHE A 380 22.10 -10.67 3.28
N TYR A 381 22.61 -11.30 2.23
CA TYR A 381 23.97 -11.85 2.22
C TYR A 381 25.04 -10.77 2.30
N LEU A 382 24.85 -9.65 1.60
CA LEU A 382 25.74 -8.48 1.70
C LEU A 382 25.83 -7.99 3.15
N SER A 383 24.71 -8.02 3.89
CA SER A 383 24.72 -7.59 5.28
C SER A 383 25.66 -8.43 6.16
N HIS A 384 26.04 -9.66 5.82
CA HIS A 384 26.95 -10.47 6.65
C HIS A 384 28.36 -9.90 6.74
N TYR A 385 28.73 -9.03 5.81
CA TYR A 385 30.04 -8.37 5.79
C TYR A 385 30.09 -7.09 6.63
N PHE A 386 28.96 -6.64 7.19
CA PHE A 386 28.84 -5.36 7.87
C PHE A 386 28.01 -5.47 9.17
N ASP A 387 28.63 -5.13 10.30
CA ASP A 387 27.98 -5.17 11.62
C ASP A 387 26.89 -4.10 11.78
N ASN A 388 26.91 -3.06 10.94
CA ASN A 388 25.98 -1.92 10.92
C ASN A 388 24.95 -1.98 9.77
N MET A 389 24.74 -3.15 9.16
CA MET A 389 23.75 -3.37 8.09
C MET A 389 22.77 -4.48 8.51
N ALA A 390 21.46 -4.31 8.38
CA ALA A 390 20.49 -5.36 8.74
C ALA A 390 19.39 -5.52 7.68
N VAL A 391 18.93 -6.76 7.49
CA VAL A 391 17.77 -7.06 6.64
C VAL A 391 16.77 -7.90 7.43
N LEU A 392 15.63 -7.28 7.74
CA LEU A 392 14.60 -7.86 8.59
C LEU A 392 13.48 -8.53 7.78
N THR A 393 12.92 -9.60 8.32
CA THR A 393 11.77 -10.33 7.78
C THR A 393 10.52 -10.09 8.62
N GLY A 394 9.35 -10.38 8.03
CA GLY A 394 8.06 -10.19 8.70
C GLY A 394 7.54 -8.76 8.58
N TYR A 395 7.79 -8.11 7.44
CA TYR A 395 7.32 -6.73 7.21
C TYR A 395 5.79 -6.65 7.13
N GLU A 396 5.21 -6.34 8.28
CA GLU A 396 3.78 -6.17 8.54
C GLU A 396 3.57 -4.93 9.44
N LEU A 397 2.33 -4.65 9.87
CA LEU A 397 2.03 -3.44 10.65
C LEU A 397 2.94 -3.27 11.87
N ALA A 398 3.18 -4.34 12.64
CA ALA A 398 4.01 -4.29 13.84
C ALA A 398 5.47 -3.93 13.54
N LEU A 399 6.13 -4.66 12.63
CA LEU A 399 7.52 -4.35 12.25
C LEU A 399 7.61 -2.98 11.58
N SER A 400 6.62 -2.62 10.76
CA SER A 400 6.56 -1.30 10.13
C SER A 400 6.49 -0.16 11.14
N LYS A 401 5.74 -0.32 12.25
CA LYS A 401 5.71 0.65 13.35
C LYS A 401 7.09 0.78 14.01
N LEU A 402 7.72 -0.34 14.38
CA LEU A 402 9.06 -0.33 14.97
C LEU A 402 10.09 0.38 14.08
N LEU A 403 10.05 0.12 12.77
CA LEU A 403 10.97 0.72 11.80
C LEU A 403 10.81 2.24 11.73
N LYS A 404 9.58 2.75 11.71
CA LYS A 404 9.30 4.21 11.67
C LYS A 404 9.67 4.88 12.99
N ASP A 405 9.43 4.19 14.09
CA ASP A 405 9.78 4.66 15.42
C ASP A 405 11.30 4.74 15.61
N GLY A 406 12.05 3.81 15.04
CA GLY A 406 13.52 3.75 15.15
C GLY A 406 14.32 4.39 14.00
N SER A 407 13.71 4.83 12.90
CA SER A 407 14.46 5.44 11.78
C SER A 407 14.82 6.90 12.04
N ASP A 408 16.06 7.32 11.83
CA ASP A 408 16.39 8.75 11.77
C ASP A 408 16.14 9.30 10.36
N VAL A 409 16.48 8.49 9.34
CA VAL A 409 16.22 8.79 7.93
C VAL A 409 15.34 7.69 7.34
N TRP A 410 14.27 8.10 6.66
CA TRP A 410 13.45 7.20 5.87
C TRP A 410 13.80 7.33 4.39
N LEU A 411 14.41 6.29 3.83
CA LEU A 411 14.93 6.26 2.47
C LEU A 411 13.84 5.83 1.48
N ASN A 412 13.57 6.67 0.48
CA ASN A 412 12.67 6.35 -0.63
C ASN A 412 13.42 6.52 -1.96
N THR A 413 13.55 5.42 -2.71
CA THR A 413 14.34 5.36 -3.94
C THR A 413 13.52 5.06 -5.22
N PRO A 414 12.22 5.42 -5.34
CA PRO A 414 11.50 5.12 -6.56
C PRO A 414 12.05 5.91 -7.76
N VAL A 415 11.95 5.32 -8.94
CA VAL A 415 12.10 6.05 -10.21
C VAL A 415 11.00 7.11 -10.29
N VAL A 416 11.35 8.36 -10.60
CA VAL A 416 10.39 9.48 -10.67
C VAL A 416 9.27 9.17 -11.68
N THR A 417 8.04 9.59 -11.39
CA THR A 417 6.77 9.27 -12.08
C THR A 417 6.24 7.85 -11.89
N ARG A 418 6.96 6.97 -11.19
CA ARG A 418 6.60 5.56 -11.01
C ARG A 418 6.00 5.27 -9.64
N GLU A 419 6.01 6.23 -8.71
CA GLU A 419 5.29 6.15 -7.43
C GLU A 419 4.03 7.03 -7.46
N ALA A 420 2.85 6.40 -7.44
CA ALA A 420 1.58 7.14 -7.41
C ALA A 420 1.41 8.03 -6.17
N SER A 421 1.96 7.62 -5.02
CA SER A 421 1.87 8.38 -3.77
C SER A 421 3.02 7.97 -2.84
N GLY A 422 2.80 7.01 -1.93
CA GLY A 422 3.84 6.47 -1.04
C GLY A 422 3.63 6.80 0.43
N THR A 423 2.71 6.11 1.10
CA THR A 423 2.27 6.49 2.46
C THR A 423 3.24 6.17 3.60
N SER A 424 4.26 5.34 3.37
CA SER A 424 5.22 4.95 4.40
C SER A 424 6.04 6.15 4.93
N GLY A 425 6.46 7.04 4.03
CA GLY A 425 7.24 8.23 4.38
C GLY A 425 6.44 9.23 5.23
N MET A 426 5.11 9.27 5.06
CA MET A 426 4.22 10.09 5.88
C MET A 426 4.30 9.66 7.34
N THR A 427 4.17 8.34 7.57
CA THR A 427 4.21 7.77 8.93
C THR A 427 5.61 7.77 9.55
N ALA A 428 6.67 7.79 8.75
CA ALA A 428 8.02 7.96 9.24
C ALA A 428 8.27 9.41 9.71
N ALA A 429 7.82 10.41 8.93
CA ALA A 429 7.88 11.82 9.31
C ALA A 429 7.07 12.12 10.58
N MET A 430 5.90 11.49 10.72
CA MET A 430 5.10 11.53 11.95
C MET A 430 5.89 11.08 13.20
N ASN A 431 6.85 10.17 13.04
CA ASN A 431 7.67 9.61 14.12
C ASN A 431 9.11 10.16 14.10
N ALA A 432 9.27 11.45 13.78
CA ALA A 432 10.55 12.16 13.85
C ALA A 432 11.66 11.58 12.94
N SER A 433 11.28 11.03 11.78
CA SER A 433 12.24 10.60 10.74
C SER A 433 12.26 11.62 9.61
N ILE A 434 13.43 11.94 9.06
CA ILE A 434 13.54 12.82 7.90
C ILE A 434 13.48 11.98 6.62
N ASN A 435 12.63 12.37 5.67
CA ASN A 435 12.57 11.68 4.38
C ASN A 435 13.79 12.06 3.54
N LEU A 436 14.52 11.06 3.05
CA LEU A 436 15.53 11.16 1.99
C LEU A 436 14.95 10.50 0.75
N SER A 437 14.61 11.29 -0.28
CA SER A 437 13.75 10.80 -1.37
C SER A 437 14.06 11.42 -2.73
N THR A 438 13.75 10.68 -3.80
CA THR A 438 13.44 11.30 -5.10
C THR A 438 12.16 12.15 -5.02
N TYR A 439 12.05 13.13 -5.92
CA TYR A 439 10.91 14.06 -5.97
C TYR A 439 9.72 13.45 -6.72
N ASP A 440 9.04 12.47 -6.12
CA ASP A 440 7.94 11.72 -6.74
C ASP A 440 6.75 11.47 -5.79
N GLY A 441 5.58 11.18 -6.36
CA GLY A 441 4.37 10.84 -5.62
C GLY A 441 3.95 11.92 -4.61
N TRP A 442 3.77 11.52 -3.34
CA TRP A 442 3.34 12.45 -2.28
C TRP A 442 4.43 13.44 -1.86
N ILE A 443 5.71 13.14 -2.15
CA ILE A 443 6.85 13.96 -1.75
C ILE A 443 6.75 15.35 -2.39
N CYS A 444 6.21 15.45 -3.62
CA CYS A 444 5.97 16.73 -4.30
C CYS A 444 4.97 17.64 -3.56
N GLU A 445 4.15 17.10 -2.67
CA GLU A 445 3.17 17.86 -1.88
C GLU A 445 3.69 18.23 -0.49
N PHE A 446 4.79 17.60 -0.05
CA PHE A 446 5.34 17.69 1.30
C PHE A 446 6.69 18.40 1.34
N ALA A 447 7.58 18.07 0.41
CA ALA A 447 9.00 18.34 0.54
C ALA A 447 9.37 19.81 0.33
N LYS A 448 10.23 20.28 1.22
CA LYS A 448 11.01 21.52 1.12
C LYS A 448 12.46 21.11 1.43
N ASP A 449 13.30 21.00 0.39
CA ASP A 449 14.67 20.47 0.51
C ASP A 449 15.47 21.29 1.54
N GLY A 450 16.13 20.60 2.47
CA GLY A 450 16.88 21.20 3.57
C GLY A 450 16.03 21.85 4.67
N GLU A 451 14.71 21.92 4.52
CA GLU A 451 13.81 22.50 5.53
C GLU A 451 13.02 21.45 6.31
N ASN A 452 12.55 20.40 5.65
CA ASN A 452 11.76 19.32 6.27
C ASN A 452 12.09 17.90 5.74
N SER A 453 12.95 17.83 4.71
CA SER A 453 13.33 16.63 3.97
C SER A 453 14.66 16.86 3.24
N PHE A 454 15.25 15.79 2.73
CA PHE A 454 16.38 15.83 1.81
C PHE A 454 15.95 15.25 0.47
N ILE A 455 16.01 16.06 -0.58
CA ILE A 455 15.52 15.68 -1.90
C ILE A 455 16.68 15.50 -2.87
N VAL A 456 16.71 14.33 -3.49
CA VAL A 456 17.66 14.01 -4.56
C VAL A 456 17.30 14.88 -5.77
N PRO A 457 18.28 15.60 -6.36
CA PRO A 457 18.08 16.27 -7.63
C PRO A 457 17.48 15.34 -8.67
N VAL A 458 16.49 15.82 -9.43
CA VAL A 458 15.86 15.01 -10.48
C VAL A 458 16.91 14.67 -11.53
N ALA A 459 17.18 13.38 -11.71
CA ALA A 459 18.11 12.92 -12.72
C ALA A 459 17.58 13.21 -14.14
N GLU A 460 18.45 13.74 -15.00
CA GLU A 460 18.21 14.00 -16.41
C GLU A 460 19.19 13.19 -17.28
N GLY A 461 18.82 12.91 -18.53
CA GLY A 461 19.66 12.19 -19.48
C GLY A 461 19.39 10.69 -19.59
N ASP A 462 20.32 9.98 -20.22
CA ASP A 462 20.11 8.60 -20.67
C ASP A 462 20.26 7.55 -19.55
N ASP A 463 21.07 7.83 -18.52
CA ASP A 463 21.28 6.94 -17.36
C ASP A 463 20.80 7.58 -16.04
N ILE A 464 19.47 7.62 -15.92
CA ILE A 464 18.75 8.07 -14.71
C ILE A 464 19.19 7.28 -13.48
N ASN A 465 19.48 5.99 -13.63
CA ASN A 465 19.80 5.10 -12.51
C ASN A 465 21.17 5.39 -11.92
N LYS A 466 22.19 5.57 -12.76
CA LYS A 466 23.53 5.96 -12.30
C LYS A 466 23.52 7.35 -11.67
N THR A 467 22.85 8.31 -12.32
CA THR A 467 22.74 9.69 -11.83
C THR A 467 22.05 9.75 -10.47
N ASP A 468 20.92 9.05 -10.31
CA ASP A 468 20.24 9.00 -9.02
C ASP A 468 21.12 8.34 -7.94
N CYS A 469 21.83 7.25 -8.27
CA CYS A 469 22.74 6.58 -7.34
C CYS A 469 23.80 7.55 -6.82
N ASP A 470 24.47 8.27 -7.72
CA ASP A 470 25.50 9.25 -7.37
C ASP A 470 24.92 10.40 -6.53
N ASN A 471 23.75 10.92 -6.92
CA ASN A 471 23.06 11.97 -6.18
C ASN A 471 22.62 11.53 -4.77
N PHE A 472 22.18 10.28 -4.58
CA PHE A 472 21.82 9.75 -3.26
C PHE A 472 23.03 9.75 -2.33
N PHE A 473 24.17 9.24 -2.80
CA PHE A 473 25.38 9.25 -2.01
C PHE A 473 25.89 10.67 -1.74
N ASP A 474 25.89 11.55 -2.75
CA ASP A 474 26.31 12.95 -2.59
C ASP A 474 25.48 13.65 -1.52
N LEU A 475 24.18 13.40 -1.51
CA LEU A 475 23.25 13.97 -0.53
C LEU A 475 23.51 13.40 0.87
N ILE A 476 23.75 12.10 0.99
CA ILE A 476 24.09 11.45 2.27
C ILE A 476 25.40 12.02 2.82
N GLU A 477 26.47 11.98 2.03
CA GLU A 477 27.83 12.32 2.45
C GLU A 477 28.00 13.81 2.74
N ASN A 478 27.42 14.69 1.91
CA ASN A 478 27.69 16.12 1.96
C ASN A 478 26.62 16.93 2.70
N LYS A 479 25.39 16.41 2.85
CA LYS A 479 24.30 17.11 3.58
C LYS A 479 23.79 16.35 4.80
N VAL A 480 23.40 15.08 4.65
CA VAL A 480 22.75 14.32 5.73
C VAL A 480 23.72 14.09 6.90
N LEU A 481 24.88 13.48 6.64
CA LEU A 481 25.85 13.15 7.70
C LEU A 481 26.41 14.40 8.40
N PRO A 482 26.87 15.45 7.68
CA PRO A 482 27.35 16.65 8.34
C PRO A 482 26.27 17.34 9.17
N THR A 483 25.01 17.39 8.69
CA THR A 483 23.90 17.97 9.46
C THR A 483 23.64 17.16 10.73
N TYR A 484 23.59 15.82 10.66
CA TYR A 484 23.39 14.98 11.84
C TYR A 484 24.53 15.11 12.85
N TYR A 485 25.79 14.89 12.43
CA TYR A 485 26.90 14.79 13.37
C TYR A 485 27.50 16.12 13.80
N LYS A 486 27.46 17.14 12.93
CA LYS A 486 28.16 18.43 13.16
C LYS A 486 27.21 19.58 13.43
N ASN A 487 25.92 19.45 13.12
CA ASN A 487 24.93 20.52 13.30
C ASN A 487 23.58 20.02 13.87
N GLN A 488 23.62 19.53 15.10
CA GLN A 488 22.44 19.01 15.81
C GLN A 488 21.26 19.99 15.91
N LYS A 489 21.54 21.30 16.03
CA LYS A 489 20.48 22.32 16.05
C LYS A 489 19.69 22.32 14.75
N GLU A 490 20.39 22.20 13.62
CA GLU A 490 19.76 22.15 12.31
C GLU A 490 19.03 20.83 12.09
N TRP A 491 19.62 19.69 12.48
CA TRP A 491 18.95 18.39 12.42
C TRP A 491 17.62 18.40 13.18
N GLN A 492 17.61 18.96 14.40
CA GLN A 492 16.40 19.09 15.21
C GLN A 492 15.37 20.03 14.57
N ARG A 493 15.80 21.12 13.93
CA ARG A 493 14.91 22.03 13.19
C ARG A 493 14.23 21.29 12.03
N ILE A 494 15.01 20.59 11.20
CA ILE A 494 14.48 19.84 10.05
C ILE A 494 13.53 18.74 10.54
N THR A 495 13.88 18.02 11.61
CA THR A 495 13.04 16.98 12.21
C THR A 495 11.69 17.55 12.66
N LEU A 496 11.69 18.64 13.43
CA LEU A 496 10.47 19.28 13.93
C LEU A 496 9.60 19.81 12.77
N ASN A 497 10.22 20.42 11.76
CA ASN A 497 9.53 20.86 10.56
C ASN A 497 8.89 19.68 9.80
N SER A 498 9.62 18.57 9.64
CA SER A 498 9.13 17.34 9.03
C SER A 498 7.87 16.82 9.74
N MET A 499 7.92 16.74 11.07
CA MET A 499 6.78 16.33 11.89
C MET A 499 5.59 17.30 11.77
N ASN A 500 5.84 18.61 11.73
CA ASN A 500 4.76 19.61 11.63
C ASN A 500 4.09 19.59 10.26
N ASP A 501 4.89 19.59 9.20
CA ASP A 501 4.40 19.69 7.81
C ASP A 501 3.66 18.41 7.38
N VAL A 502 3.95 17.25 7.97
CA VAL A 502 3.24 16.00 7.62
C VAL A 502 1.89 15.85 8.31
N ASN A 503 1.66 16.52 9.44
CA ASN A 503 0.58 16.19 10.37
C ASN A 503 -0.82 16.42 9.79
N GLU A 504 -1.26 17.67 9.68
CA GLU A 504 -2.62 17.98 9.19
C GLU A 504 -2.81 17.58 7.72
N PRO A 505 -1.88 17.93 6.79
CA PRO A 505 -2.09 17.64 5.39
C PRO A 505 -2.15 16.13 5.13
N PHE A 506 -1.42 15.28 5.83
CA PHE A 506 -1.37 13.83 5.56
C PHE A 506 -2.04 12.96 6.63
N ASN A 507 -2.99 13.53 7.37
CA ASN A 507 -3.89 12.79 8.26
C ASN A 507 -5.05 12.16 7.46
N SER A 508 -5.32 10.87 7.68
CA SER A 508 -6.42 10.18 6.98
C SER A 508 -7.81 10.70 7.36
N ASP A 509 -7.98 11.47 8.44
CA ASP A 509 -9.25 12.16 8.73
C ASP A 509 -9.56 13.21 7.66
N ARG A 510 -8.52 13.93 7.18
CA ARG A 510 -8.65 14.84 6.04
C ARG A 510 -9.06 14.07 4.79
N MET A 511 -8.34 12.98 4.49
CA MET A 511 -8.62 12.15 3.31
C MET A 511 -10.03 11.57 3.34
N ALA A 512 -10.48 11.01 4.46
CA ALA A 512 -11.81 10.46 4.63
C ALA A 512 -12.91 11.51 4.44
N ARG A 513 -12.69 12.75 4.95
CA ARG A 513 -13.58 13.88 4.70
C ARG A 513 -13.62 14.27 3.23
N GLU A 514 -12.47 14.37 2.57
CA GLU A 514 -12.39 14.69 1.15
C GLU A 514 -13.07 13.64 0.26
N TYR A 515 -12.94 12.35 0.57
CA TYR A 515 -13.69 11.31 -0.12
C TYR A 515 -15.20 11.54 0.02
N TYR A 516 -15.66 11.84 1.24
CA TYR A 516 -17.07 12.07 1.52
C TYR A 516 -17.64 13.33 0.87
N GLU A 517 -16.86 14.40 0.78
CA GLU A 517 -17.31 15.70 0.25
C GLU A 517 -17.10 15.84 -1.26
N LYS A 518 -16.02 15.25 -1.80
CA LYS A 518 -15.58 15.50 -3.18
C LYS A 518 -15.87 14.34 -4.12
N LEU A 519 -16.02 13.10 -3.62
CA LEU A 519 -16.19 11.91 -4.46
C LEU A 519 -17.55 11.24 -4.28
N TYR A 520 -17.96 11.00 -3.04
CA TYR A 520 -19.27 10.42 -2.72
C TYR A 520 -20.38 11.45 -2.96
#